data_AF-A0AAP0M8Y6-F1
#
_entry.id   AF-A0AAP0M8Y6-F1
#
_cell.length_a   1.000
_cell.length_b   1.000
_cell.length_c   1.000
_cell.angle_alpha   90.00
_cell.angle_beta   90.00
_cell.angle_gamma   90.00
#
_symmetry.space_group_name_H-M   'P 1'
#
loop_
_entity.id
_entity.type
_entity.pdbx_description
1 polymer ?
#
loop_
_entity_poly.entity_id
_entity_poly.type
_entity_poly.pdbx_seq_one_letter_code
_entity_poly.pdbx_strand_id
1 'polypeptide(L)'
;MSICLILASTHLSLWIVHFSPDLRLRGLTSEGSGLSWSKFKEGHLLSGAYDSQICLCDIAAAPNNKALDALRTFKVNNAGVEDVAWHMKHDYLFGSVGDDNTCLYGIYNSHQRNILSKMLLLTRRRIGEEQSPEEAAEGPPELLFIHGGHTSKIYDFSWNPCEDWIMASVAEDNIIQIWQMADHIYNDEDEDDLLEDNSPKGS
;
A
#
# COMPACT_ATOMS: atom_id res chain seq x y z
N MET A 1 -33.30 15.10 -5.36
CA MET A 1 -34.64 14.73 -5.86
C MET A 1 -34.98 15.65 -7.03
N SER A 2 -34.83 15.17 -8.27
CA SER A 2 -35.31 15.90 -9.45
C SER A 2 -36.46 15.12 -10.07
N ILE A 3 -37.64 15.72 -10.06
CA ILE A 3 -38.82 15.23 -10.78
C ILE A 3 -38.62 15.55 -12.26
N CYS A 4 -38.59 14.51 -13.10
CA CYS A 4 -38.61 14.65 -14.55
C CYS A 4 -40.06 14.59 -15.03
N LEU A 5 -40.62 15.73 -15.45
CA LEU A 5 -41.90 15.81 -16.15
C LEU A 5 -41.66 15.40 -17.61
N ILE A 6 -42.24 14.28 -18.03
CA ILE A 6 -42.22 13.84 -19.42
C ILE A 6 -43.34 14.57 -20.16
N LEU A 7 -42.98 15.45 -21.09
CA LEU A 7 -43.85 15.81 -22.21
C LEU A 7 -43.19 15.35 -23.51
N ALA A 8 -43.90 14.47 -24.20
CA ALA A 8 -43.52 13.90 -25.48
C ALA A 8 -43.65 14.94 -26.60
N SER A 9 -42.60 15.13 -27.40
CA SER A 9 -42.74 15.42 -28.84
C SER A 9 -41.40 15.28 -29.56
N THR A 10 -41.32 14.26 -30.41
CA THR A 10 -40.59 14.22 -31.69
C THR A 10 -39.34 15.11 -31.84
N HIS A 11 -38.25 14.74 -31.19
CA HIS A 11 -36.90 14.86 -31.75
C HIS A 11 -36.03 13.79 -31.09
N LEU A 12 -35.32 13.03 -31.92
CA LEU A 12 -34.32 12.06 -31.48
C LEU A 12 -33.12 12.84 -30.94
N SER A 13 -33.26 13.40 -29.73
CA SER A 13 -32.15 13.90 -28.95
C SER A 13 -31.47 12.69 -28.33
N LEU A 14 -30.41 12.23 -28.97
CA LEU A 14 -29.44 11.34 -28.36
C LEU A 14 -28.97 12.03 -27.08
N TRP A 15 -29.49 11.62 -25.92
CA TRP A 15 -28.97 12.06 -24.63
C TRP A 15 -27.58 11.44 -24.51
N ILE A 16 -26.58 12.11 -25.05
CA ILE A 16 -25.20 11.96 -24.60
C ILE A 16 -25.29 12.36 -23.13
N VAL A 17 -25.36 11.37 -22.24
CA VAL A 17 -25.20 11.60 -20.81
C VAL A 17 -23.82 12.19 -20.68
N HIS A 18 -23.76 13.51 -20.48
CA HIS A 18 -22.53 14.25 -20.35
C HIS A 18 -21.84 13.77 -19.07
N PHE A 19 -20.90 12.84 -19.19
CA PHE A 19 -20.17 12.32 -18.05
C PHE A 19 -19.29 13.44 -17.48
N SER A 20 -19.62 13.89 -16.28
CA SER A 20 -18.79 14.78 -15.49
C SER A 20 -18.39 14.02 -14.23
N PRO A 21 -17.12 13.64 -14.04
CA PRO A 21 -16.69 13.03 -12.79
C PRO A 21 -16.91 14.02 -11.63
N ASP A 22 -17.29 13.49 -10.46
CA ASP A 22 -17.53 14.30 -9.27
C ASP A 22 -16.21 14.87 -8.71
N LEU A 23 -15.13 14.08 -8.75
CA LEU A 23 -13.81 14.46 -8.25
C LEU A 23 -12.68 13.83 -9.09
N ARG A 24 -11.59 14.57 -9.31
CA ARG A 24 -10.36 14.09 -9.97
C ARG A 24 -9.17 14.12 -9.01
N LEU A 25 -8.60 12.96 -8.72
CA LEU A 25 -7.40 12.86 -7.90
C LEU A 25 -6.15 13.12 -8.74
N ARG A 26 -5.20 13.89 -8.21
CA ARG A 26 -3.94 14.27 -8.85
C ARG A 26 -2.80 13.84 -7.95
N GLY A 27 -1.81 13.14 -8.49
CA GLY A 27 -0.68 12.66 -7.69
C GLY A 27 0.09 11.58 -8.42
N LEU A 28 -0.62 10.64 -9.04
CA LEU A 28 -0.02 9.65 -9.92
C LEU A 28 0.50 10.33 -11.20
N THR A 29 1.72 9.97 -11.62
CA THR A 29 2.32 10.51 -12.86
C THR A 29 2.38 9.49 -14.00
N SER A 30 1.82 8.30 -13.78
CA SER A 30 1.69 7.21 -14.74
C SER A 30 0.30 6.54 -14.63
N GLU A 31 0.10 5.47 -15.40
CA GLU A 31 -1.10 4.63 -15.34
C GLU A 31 -1.33 4.10 -13.90
N GLY A 32 -2.58 4.19 -13.44
CA GLY A 32 -2.99 3.69 -12.13
C GLY A 32 -3.53 2.26 -12.22
N SER A 33 -3.22 1.44 -11.24
CA SER A 33 -3.48 0.00 -11.23
C SER A 33 -4.29 -0.44 -10.00
N GLY A 34 -3.75 -0.21 -8.80
CA GLY A 34 -4.37 -0.58 -7.53
C GLY A 34 -5.16 0.55 -6.88
N LEU A 35 -6.28 0.21 -6.20
CA LEU A 35 -7.11 1.16 -5.44
C LEU A 35 -7.64 0.50 -4.15
N SER A 36 -7.54 1.21 -3.01
CA SER A 36 -8.07 0.71 -1.74
C SER A 36 -8.63 1.80 -0.84
N TRP A 37 -9.91 1.69 -0.49
CA TRP A 37 -10.56 2.59 0.47
C TRP A 37 -10.21 2.20 1.90
N SER A 38 -9.90 3.19 2.73
CA SER A 38 -9.72 2.95 4.16
C SER A 38 -11.07 2.63 4.81
N LYS A 39 -11.09 1.60 5.67
CA LYS A 39 -12.24 1.30 6.54
C LYS A 39 -12.27 2.11 7.83
N PHE A 40 -11.18 2.81 8.14
CA PHE A 40 -10.97 3.46 9.44
C PHE A 40 -11.17 4.97 9.40
N LYS A 41 -10.86 5.58 8.26
CA LYS A 41 -11.04 7.02 8.06
C LYS A 41 -11.83 7.28 6.79
N GLU A 42 -12.99 7.89 6.96
CA GLU A 42 -13.84 8.32 5.86
C GLU A 42 -13.04 9.22 4.91
N GLY A 43 -13.20 8.98 3.62
CA GLY A 43 -12.55 9.75 2.56
C GLY A 43 -11.10 9.36 2.28
N HIS A 44 -10.46 8.50 3.06
CA HIS A 44 -9.11 8.02 2.74
C HIS A 44 -9.12 6.96 1.64
N LEU A 45 -8.31 7.18 0.61
CA LEU A 45 -8.12 6.29 -0.53
C LEU A 45 -6.62 6.12 -0.82
N LEU A 46 -6.18 4.88 -1.01
CA LEU A 46 -4.88 4.55 -1.59
C LEU A 46 -5.04 4.29 -3.08
N SER A 47 -4.03 4.68 -3.85
CA SER A 47 -3.90 4.37 -5.27
C SER A 47 -2.46 4.07 -5.64
N GLY A 48 -2.21 2.98 -6.36
CA GLY A 48 -0.89 2.63 -6.90
C GLY A 48 -0.75 3.02 -8.39
N ALA A 49 0.49 3.26 -8.83
CA ALA A 49 0.81 3.51 -10.23
C ALA A 49 2.07 2.77 -10.72
N TYR A 50 2.18 2.65 -12.04
CA TYR A 50 3.30 2.01 -12.74
C TYR A 50 4.66 2.73 -12.60
N ASP A 51 4.69 3.95 -12.09
CA ASP A 51 5.90 4.74 -11.80
C ASP A 51 6.43 4.54 -10.38
N SER A 52 6.00 3.45 -9.72
CA SER A 52 6.35 3.11 -8.33
C SER A 52 5.73 4.00 -7.26
N GLN A 53 4.79 4.88 -7.64
CA GLN A 53 4.13 5.76 -6.70
C GLN A 53 2.89 5.12 -6.09
N ILE A 54 2.75 5.28 -4.78
CA ILE A 54 1.51 5.03 -4.06
C ILE A 54 1.04 6.38 -3.51
N CYS A 55 -0.15 6.81 -3.89
CA CYS A 55 -0.75 8.03 -3.37
C CYS A 55 -1.81 7.71 -2.32
N LEU A 56 -1.76 8.44 -1.20
CA LEU A 56 -2.84 8.57 -0.24
C LEU A 56 -3.60 9.87 -0.53
N CYS A 57 -4.91 9.77 -0.69
CA CYS A 57 -5.81 10.91 -0.89
C CYS A 57 -6.81 10.99 0.27
N ASP A 58 -7.24 12.20 0.62
CA ASP A 58 -8.34 12.46 1.55
C ASP A 58 -9.45 13.23 0.81
N ILE A 59 -10.44 12.51 0.28
CA ILE A 59 -11.51 13.12 -0.52
C ILE A 59 -12.45 13.99 0.32
N ALA A 60 -12.49 13.80 1.64
CA ALA A 60 -13.28 14.65 2.53
C ALA A 60 -12.63 16.04 2.70
N ALA A 61 -11.32 16.17 2.42
CA ALA A 61 -10.59 17.43 2.52
C ALA A 61 -10.93 18.45 1.41
N ALA A 62 -11.67 18.04 0.37
CA ALA A 62 -12.03 18.89 -0.77
C ALA A 62 -13.52 18.83 -1.13
N PRO A 63 -14.44 19.25 -0.24
CA PRO A 63 -15.88 19.10 -0.45
C PRO A 63 -16.42 19.89 -1.65
N ASN A 64 -15.71 20.94 -2.09
CA ASN A 64 -16.14 21.84 -3.16
C ASN A 64 -15.17 21.89 -4.36
N ASN A 65 -14.10 21.10 -4.35
CA ASN A 65 -13.11 21.12 -5.44
C ASN A 65 -13.36 19.93 -6.38
N LYS A 66 -13.30 20.18 -7.69
CA LYS A 66 -13.37 19.10 -8.69
C LYS A 66 -12.05 18.37 -8.89
N ALA A 67 -10.98 18.86 -8.28
CA ALA A 67 -9.68 18.22 -8.27
C ALA A 67 -9.06 18.22 -6.87
N LEU A 68 -8.38 17.15 -6.50
CA LEU A 68 -7.70 17.02 -5.21
C LEU A 68 -6.29 16.50 -5.46
N ASP A 69 -5.30 17.17 -4.89
CA ASP A 69 -3.93 16.69 -4.89
C ASP A 69 -3.73 15.63 -3.80
N ALA A 70 -2.82 14.68 -4.05
CA ALA A 70 -2.51 13.62 -3.11
C ALA A 70 -2.09 14.22 -1.76
N LEU A 71 -2.67 13.69 -0.68
CA LEU A 71 -2.30 14.03 0.68
C LEU A 71 -0.85 13.60 0.96
N ARG A 72 -0.45 12.45 0.41
CA ARG A 72 0.91 11.93 0.50
C ARG A 72 1.21 11.02 -0.69
N THR A 73 2.47 10.99 -1.08
CA THR A 73 2.99 10.04 -2.06
C THR A 73 4.12 9.24 -1.41
N PHE A 74 4.06 7.92 -1.54
CA PHE A 74 5.09 6.98 -1.12
C PHE A 74 5.78 6.44 -2.37
N LYS A 75 7.10 6.27 -2.30
CA LYS A 75 7.90 5.65 -3.36
C LYS A 75 8.92 4.75 -2.71
N VAL A 76 8.62 3.45 -2.69
CA VAL A 76 9.38 2.46 -1.91
C VAL A 76 10.03 1.42 -2.81
N ASN A 77 9.44 1.17 -3.98
CA ASN A 77 10.00 0.33 -5.03
C ASN A 77 10.51 1.19 -6.21
N ASN A 78 11.21 0.53 -7.13
CA ASN A 78 11.60 1.08 -8.44
C ASN A 78 10.89 0.32 -9.58
N ALA A 79 9.76 -0.29 -9.23
CA ALA A 79 8.93 -1.19 -10.00
C ALA A 79 7.52 -0.64 -10.13
N GLY A 80 6.79 -1.00 -11.18
CA GLY A 80 5.37 -0.64 -11.29
C GLY A 80 4.58 -1.30 -10.17
N VAL A 81 3.75 -0.51 -9.47
CA VAL A 81 2.79 -1.05 -8.50
C VAL A 81 1.65 -1.70 -9.29
N GLU A 82 1.30 -2.94 -8.96
CA GLU A 82 0.18 -3.66 -9.59
C GLU A 82 -1.07 -3.61 -8.71
N ASP A 83 -0.90 -3.74 -7.39
CA ASP A 83 -2.02 -3.60 -6.45
C ASP A 83 -1.59 -2.96 -5.11
N VAL A 84 -2.56 -2.34 -4.42
CA VAL A 84 -2.43 -1.75 -3.08
C VAL A 84 -3.65 -2.09 -2.23
N ALA A 85 -3.44 -2.39 -0.96
CA ALA A 85 -4.54 -2.74 -0.06
C ALA A 85 -4.30 -2.27 1.38
N TRP A 86 -5.27 -1.55 1.96
CA TRP A 86 -5.28 -1.28 3.41
C TRP A 86 -5.42 -2.58 4.21
N HIS A 87 -4.76 -2.61 5.38
CA HIS A 87 -5.04 -3.64 6.37
C HIS A 87 -6.49 -3.56 6.84
N MET A 88 -7.06 -4.69 7.27
CA MET A 88 -8.48 -4.78 7.64
C MET A 88 -8.75 -4.41 9.09
N LYS A 89 -7.73 -4.45 9.96
CA LYS A 89 -7.84 -4.12 11.40
C LYS A 89 -6.90 -3.01 11.90
N HIS A 90 -5.96 -2.55 11.06
CA HIS A 90 -4.96 -1.54 11.45
C HIS A 90 -5.00 -0.34 10.50
N ASP A 91 -5.33 0.84 11.02
CA ASP A 91 -5.54 2.09 10.24
C ASP A 91 -4.25 2.77 9.78
N TYR A 92 -3.12 2.28 10.29
CA TYR A 92 -1.78 2.73 9.93
C TYR A 92 -1.09 1.80 8.93
N LEU A 93 -1.62 0.63 8.63
CA LEU A 93 -0.94 -0.40 7.83
C LEU A 93 -1.57 -0.59 6.46
N PHE A 94 -0.74 -0.68 5.43
CA PHE A 94 -1.15 -1.06 4.09
C PHE A 94 -0.06 -1.83 3.37
N GLY A 95 -0.45 -2.61 2.36
CA GLY A 95 0.47 -3.35 1.50
C GLY A 95 0.48 -2.83 0.07
N SER A 96 1.54 -3.16 -0.66
CA SER A 96 1.63 -2.99 -2.10
C SER A 96 2.43 -4.11 -2.75
N VAL A 97 2.04 -4.49 -3.96
CA VAL A 97 2.75 -5.48 -4.79
C VAL A 97 3.13 -4.89 -6.14
N GLY A 98 4.18 -5.42 -6.76
CA GLY A 98 4.67 -4.91 -8.04
C GLY A 98 5.71 -5.80 -8.68
N ASP A 99 6.26 -5.33 -9.81
CA ASP A 99 7.24 -6.04 -10.64
C ASP A 99 8.68 -5.63 -10.32
N ASP A 100 9.30 -6.21 -9.31
CA ASP A 100 10.72 -5.96 -9.02
C ASP A 100 11.62 -7.14 -9.39
N ASN A 101 11.77 -7.34 -10.70
CA ASN A 101 13.00 -7.93 -11.26
C ASN A 101 14.29 -7.11 -10.92
N THR A 102 14.17 -6.01 -10.16
CA THR A 102 15.30 -5.19 -9.72
C THR A 102 15.71 -5.61 -8.32
N CYS A 103 16.73 -6.49 -8.27
CA CYS A 103 17.63 -6.58 -7.13
C CYS A 103 17.94 -5.17 -6.61
N LEU A 104 17.67 -4.93 -5.32
CA LEU A 104 18.51 -4.03 -4.54
C LEU A 104 19.92 -4.63 -4.59
N TYR A 105 20.67 -4.33 -5.65
CA TYR A 105 22.11 -4.55 -5.73
C TYR A 105 22.73 -3.64 -4.67
N GLY A 106 22.73 -4.09 -3.42
CA GLY A 106 23.29 -3.30 -2.32
C GLY A 106 23.17 -3.92 -0.94
N ILE A 107 22.04 -4.52 -0.57
CA ILE A 107 21.85 -5.00 0.81
C ILE A 107 20.97 -6.25 0.82
N TYR A 108 21.47 -7.38 0.33
CA TYR A 108 21.07 -8.71 0.82
C TYR A 108 22.24 -9.65 0.55
N ASN A 109 22.67 -10.32 1.61
CA ASN A 109 23.77 -11.25 1.63
C ASN A 109 23.65 -12.27 0.47
N SER A 110 24.79 -12.62 -0.15
CA SER A 110 24.99 -13.31 -1.44
C SER A 110 24.34 -14.70 -1.63
N HIS A 111 23.42 -15.12 -0.75
CA HIS A 111 22.83 -16.47 -0.72
C HIS A 111 21.34 -16.56 -1.12
N GLN A 112 20.63 -15.44 -1.31
CA GLN A 112 19.18 -15.42 -1.67
C GLN A 112 18.94 -15.12 -3.17
N ARG A 113 19.68 -15.78 -4.07
CA ARG A 113 19.77 -15.41 -5.51
C ARG A 113 18.54 -15.70 -6.39
N ASN A 114 17.40 -16.12 -5.84
CA ASN A 114 16.24 -16.55 -6.63
C ASN A 114 14.92 -15.81 -6.31
N ILE A 115 14.96 -14.74 -5.52
CA ILE A 115 13.76 -13.96 -5.20
C ILE A 115 13.64 -12.83 -6.23
N LEU A 116 12.60 -12.90 -7.06
CA LEU A 116 12.40 -12.00 -8.20
C LEU A 116 11.22 -11.05 -8.01
N SER A 117 10.44 -11.20 -6.93
CA SER A 117 9.37 -10.25 -6.62
C SER A 117 9.14 -10.06 -5.12
N LYS A 118 8.83 -8.82 -4.74
CA LYS A 118 8.65 -8.34 -3.37
C LYS A 118 7.24 -7.78 -3.15
N MET A 119 6.69 -8.13 -2.00
CA MET A 119 5.53 -7.44 -1.44
C MET A 119 5.98 -6.59 -0.26
N LEU A 120 5.56 -5.33 -0.23
CA LEU A 120 5.97 -4.34 0.76
C LEU A 120 4.82 -4.05 1.72
N LEU A 121 5.14 -3.98 3.00
CA LEU A 121 4.23 -3.52 4.04
C LEU A 121 4.68 -2.19 4.57
N LEU A 122 3.76 -1.23 4.65
CA LEU A 122 4.02 0.16 4.96
C LEU A 122 3.21 0.61 6.16
N THR A 123 3.87 1.27 7.11
CA THR A 123 3.26 1.81 8.32
C THR A 123 3.23 3.34 8.31
N ARG A 124 2.08 3.91 8.67
CA ARG A 124 1.92 5.35 8.86
C ARG A 124 2.53 5.86 10.17
N ARG A 125 2.91 4.98 11.10
CA ARG A 125 3.44 5.37 12.42
C ARG A 125 4.80 6.05 12.33
N ARG A 126 5.64 5.58 11.41
CA ARG A 126 7.06 5.99 11.30
C ARG A 126 7.31 7.13 10.31
N ILE A 127 6.24 7.76 9.82
CA ILE A 127 6.35 8.82 8.82
C ILE A 127 7.08 10.03 9.43
N GLY A 128 8.23 10.36 8.86
CA GLY A 128 9.04 11.51 9.26
C GLY A 128 10.02 11.23 10.40
N GLU A 129 10.20 9.96 10.78
CA GLU A 129 11.29 9.56 11.67
C GLU A 129 12.65 9.81 10.99
N GLU A 130 13.62 10.30 11.76
CA GLU A 130 15.00 10.42 11.28
C GLU A 130 15.63 9.03 11.23
N GLN A 131 16.26 8.71 10.10
CA GLN A 131 17.02 7.47 9.91
C GLN A 131 18.50 7.79 9.82
N SER A 132 19.33 6.85 10.29
CA SER A 132 20.74 6.86 9.94
C SER A 132 20.93 6.67 8.42
N PRO A 133 22.08 7.07 7.85
CA PRO A 133 22.37 6.84 6.43
C PRO A 133 22.33 5.36 6.01
N GLU A 134 22.59 4.45 6.95
CA GLU A 134 22.58 3.01 6.73
C GLU A 134 21.14 2.48 6.64
N GLU A 135 20.27 2.85 7.59
CA GLU A 135 18.84 2.47 7.57
C GLU A 135 18.10 3.06 6.37
N ALA A 136 18.41 4.31 6.02
CA ALA A 136 17.83 4.97 4.84
C ALA A 136 18.22 4.27 3.52
N ALA A 137 19.33 3.52 3.50
CA ALA A 137 19.72 2.72 2.35
C ALA A 137 18.93 1.40 2.22
N GLU A 138 18.36 0.90 3.32
CA GLU A 138 17.49 -0.28 3.34
C GLU A 138 16.05 0.03 2.94
N GLY A 139 15.59 1.26 3.21
CA GLY A 139 14.29 1.75 2.78
C GLY A 139 13.83 2.97 3.59
N PRO A 140 12.70 3.57 3.20
CA PRO A 140 12.10 4.66 3.96
C PRO A 140 11.63 4.18 5.35
N PRO A 141 11.49 5.06 6.34
CA PRO A 141 11.17 4.67 7.72
C PRO A 141 9.80 4.00 7.84
N GLU A 142 8.87 4.29 6.93
CA GLU A 142 7.57 3.63 6.84
C GLU A 142 7.60 2.19 6.34
N LEU A 143 8.72 1.69 5.79
CA LEU A 143 8.82 0.30 5.33
C LEU A 143 8.96 -0.65 6.52
N LEU A 144 7.95 -1.49 6.74
CA LEU A 144 7.89 -2.42 7.86
C LEU A 144 8.48 -3.79 7.50
N PHE A 145 8.13 -4.33 6.33
CA PHE A 145 8.49 -5.70 5.97
C PHE A 145 8.51 -5.90 4.44
N ILE A 146 9.35 -6.82 3.99
CA ILE A 146 9.45 -7.27 2.61
C ILE A 146 9.27 -8.79 2.57
N HIS A 147 8.23 -9.27 1.87
CA HIS A 147 8.09 -10.70 1.57
C HIS A 147 8.77 -11.04 0.25
N GLY A 148 9.76 -11.92 0.30
CA GLY A 148 10.53 -12.38 -0.86
C GLY A 148 10.25 -13.85 -1.22
N GLY A 149 9.00 -14.23 -1.41
CA GLY A 149 8.64 -15.63 -1.66
C GLY A 149 8.40 -16.00 -3.12
N HIS A 150 7.93 -15.08 -3.95
CA HIS A 150 7.60 -15.36 -5.35
C HIS A 150 8.82 -15.27 -6.26
N THR A 151 8.77 -16.04 -7.34
CA THR A 151 9.83 -16.13 -8.36
C THR A 151 9.45 -15.42 -9.66
N SER A 152 8.28 -14.80 -9.72
CA SER A 152 7.89 -13.88 -10.78
C SER A 152 6.94 -12.82 -10.24
N LYS A 153 6.59 -11.87 -11.12
CA LYS A 153 5.74 -10.71 -10.86
C LYS A 153 4.49 -11.08 -10.06
N ILE A 154 4.27 -10.36 -8.97
CA ILE A 154 3.05 -10.47 -8.15
C ILE A 154 2.01 -9.54 -8.75
N TYR A 155 0.83 -10.07 -9.09
CA TYR A 155 -0.26 -9.30 -9.68
C TYR A 155 -1.22 -8.74 -8.63
N ASP A 156 -1.49 -9.53 -7.60
CA ASP A 156 -2.55 -9.24 -6.63
C ASP A 156 -2.23 -9.88 -5.27
N PHE A 157 -2.79 -9.32 -4.21
CA PHE A 157 -2.72 -9.86 -2.87
C PHE A 157 -3.96 -9.47 -2.05
N SER A 158 -4.24 -10.23 -1.00
CA SER A 158 -5.34 -9.92 -0.10
C SER A 158 -4.96 -10.24 1.34
N TRP A 159 -5.32 -9.34 2.24
CA TRP A 159 -5.35 -9.59 3.68
C TRP A 159 -6.42 -10.63 4.01
N ASN A 160 -6.11 -11.52 4.96
CA ASN A 160 -7.12 -12.37 5.56
C ASN A 160 -8.04 -11.50 6.46
N PRO A 161 -9.37 -11.49 6.23
CA PRO A 161 -10.27 -10.70 7.07
C PRO A 161 -10.51 -11.29 8.47
N CYS A 162 -10.20 -12.58 8.66
CA CYS A 162 -10.47 -13.31 9.90
C CYS A 162 -9.24 -13.28 10.83
N GLU A 163 -8.08 -13.66 10.31
CA GLU A 163 -6.83 -13.76 11.08
C GLU A 163 -5.93 -12.56 10.79
N ASP A 164 -5.44 -11.92 11.85
CA ASP A 164 -4.50 -10.81 11.71
C ASP A 164 -3.16 -11.28 11.14
N TRP A 165 -2.49 -10.39 10.40
CA TRP A 165 -1.14 -10.60 9.84
C TRP A 165 -1.01 -11.70 8.78
N ILE A 166 -2.07 -12.45 8.49
CA ILE A 166 -2.09 -13.45 7.42
C ILE A 166 -2.51 -12.80 6.10
N MET A 167 -1.80 -13.13 5.03
CA MET A 167 -2.12 -12.70 3.67
C MET A 167 -2.02 -13.82 2.65
N ALA A 168 -2.65 -13.60 1.50
CA ALA A 168 -2.44 -14.40 0.30
C ALA A 168 -1.93 -13.52 -0.84
N SER A 169 -1.02 -14.03 -1.66
CA SER A 169 -0.53 -13.37 -2.89
C SER A 169 -0.51 -14.33 -4.07
N VAL A 170 -0.71 -13.79 -5.28
CA VAL A 170 -0.69 -14.54 -6.54
C VAL A 170 0.29 -13.91 -7.53
N ALA A 171 1.05 -14.76 -8.21
CA ALA A 171 2.08 -14.31 -9.14
C ALA A 171 2.07 -15.06 -10.48
N GLU A 172 2.79 -14.52 -11.45
CA GLU A 172 2.96 -15.07 -12.80
C GLU A 172 3.69 -16.43 -12.80
N ASP A 173 4.39 -16.77 -11.72
CA ASP A 173 5.00 -18.09 -11.52
C ASP A 173 3.96 -19.22 -11.33
N ASN A 174 2.67 -18.89 -11.42
CA ASN A 174 1.52 -19.78 -11.22
C ASN A 174 1.38 -20.29 -9.78
N ILE A 175 2.00 -19.58 -8.82
CA ILE A 175 1.96 -19.93 -7.41
C ILE A 175 1.05 -18.94 -6.69
N ILE A 176 0.28 -19.47 -5.73
CA ILE A 176 -0.38 -18.69 -4.70
C ILE A 176 0.33 -19.01 -3.39
N GLN A 177 0.73 -17.97 -2.65
CA GLN A 177 1.36 -18.11 -1.34
C GLN A 177 0.43 -17.58 -0.26
N ILE A 178 0.31 -18.31 0.84
CA ILE A 178 -0.32 -17.84 2.08
C ILE A 178 0.79 -17.73 3.11
N TRP A 179 0.93 -16.58 3.74
CA TRP A 179 2.06 -16.31 4.61
C TRP A 179 1.71 -15.29 5.70
N GLN A 180 2.53 -15.27 6.74
CA GLN A 180 2.49 -14.36 7.88
C GLN A 180 3.93 -13.93 8.16
N MET A 181 4.13 -12.67 8.54
CA MET A 181 5.44 -12.20 8.98
C MET A 181 5.79 -12.78 10.37
N ALA A 182 7.08 -12.78 10.72
CA ALA A 182 7.49 -13.27 12.04
C ALA A 182 6.98 -12.34 13.15
N ASP A 183 6.59 -12.92 14.29
CA ASP A 183 5.90 -12.20 15.39
C ASP A 183 6.64 -10.96 15.90
N HIS A 184 7.96 -11.08 16.07
CA HIS A 184 8.84 -9.99 16.52
C HIS A 184 8.92 -8.78 15.56
N ILE A 185 8.37 -8.88 14.34
CA ILE A 185 8.38 -7.77 13.36
C ILE A 185 7.25 -6.77 13.65
N TYR A 186 6.15 -7.24 14.27
CA TYR A 186 4.98 -6.40 14.54
C TYR A 186 4.60 -6.32 16.02
N ASN A 187 5.18 -7.17 16.87
CA ASN A 187 5.04 -7.09 18.32
C ASN A 187 6.22 -6.33 18.91
N ASP A 188 5.98 -5.07 19.31
CA ASP A 188 6.96 -4.23 20.01
C ASP A 188 7.12 -4.63 21.50
N GLU A 189 6.40 -5.66 21.96
CA GLU A 189 6.32 -6.05 23.38
C GLU A 189 7.56 -6.84 23.89
N ASP A 190 8.45 -7.30 23.01
CA ASP A 190 9.60 -8.14 23.38
C ASP A 190 10.90 -7.36 23.70
N GLU A 191 10.98 -6.04 23.41
CA GLU A 191 12.20 -5.25 23.67
C GLU A 191 12.32 -4.77 25.13
N ASP A 192 11.20 -4.59 25.84
CA ASP A 192 11.21 -4.09 27.23
C ASP A 192 11.57 -5.19 28.25
N ASP A 193 11.32 -6.46 27.96
CA ASP A 193 11.58 -7.59 28.87
C ASP A 193 13.06 -8.02 28.95
N LEU A 194 13.90 -7.59 27.99
CA LEU A 194 15.33 -7.94 27.96
C LEU A 194 16.23 -7.01 28.78
N LEU A 195 15.67 -5.91 29.32
CA LEU A 195 16.43 -4.91 30.09
C LEU A 195 16.33 -5.09 31.62
N GLU A 196 15.47 -5.97 32.14
CA GLU A 196 15.27 -6.12 33.59
C GLU A 196 16.20 -7.13 34.32
N ASP A 197 16.93 -8.03 33.63
CA ASP A 197 17.73 -9.09 34.30
C ASP A 197 19.23 -8.77 34.51
N ASN A 198 19.69 -7.55 34.25
CA ASN A 198 21.11 -7.18 34.46
C ASN A 198 21.38 -6.34 35.73
N SER A 199 20.57 -6.51 36.77
CA SER A 199 20.87 -5.97 38.09
C SER A 199 21.91 -6.86 38.80
N PRO A 200 23.13 -6.39 39.14
CA PRO A 200 24.07 -7.19 39.90
C PRO A 200 23.47 -7.51 41.28
N LYS A 201 23.29 -8.80 41.58
CA LYS A 201 22.92 -9.25 42.92
C LYS A 201 24.03 -8.81 43.87
N GLY A 202 23.73 -7.78 44.66
CA GLY A 202 24.66 -7.21 45.63
C GLY A 202 25.16 -8.26 46.60
N SER A 203 26.47 -8.23 46.84
CA SER A 203 27.19 -8.97 47.88
C SER A 203 27.00 -8.35 49.25
#